data_AF-A0A2E6KN01-F1
#
_entry.id   AF-A0A2E6KN01-F1
#
_cell.length_a   1.000
_cell.length_b   1.000
_cell.length_c   1.000
_cell.angle_alpha   90.00
_cell.angle_beta   90.00
_cell.angle_gamma   90.00
#
_symmetry.space_group_name_H-M   'P 1'
#
loop_
_entity.id
_entity.type
_entity.pdbx_description
1 polymer ?
#
loop_
_entity_poly.entity_id
_entity_poly.type
_entity_poly.pdbx_seq_one_letter_code
_entity_poly.pdbx_strand_id
1 'polypeptide(L)'
;DCYGGNIGASIKITAHDYFPRFPNNVVAHDVKTAPKVFEFEAFGEHVGWGVVPNCRVSEFIERMKFVEECDGAGAYIRVSWEAMSGPSALDCLSDVNVFALSEIVKGNKDAVTITKSWLEKHYDITDEALITELADCMLKSWEVIANAYMDDKVFPRHSRLPSSWEEGWHSMLTSGMGNRHLEKGVFALNDIGLNDTDLVRIFAEKEEASKLAKQLWQRVLLVLVDCPENLRDDLALPFELLAYYAQKFEFAIKGTLICAINQVDAEALYLDELEECIRSLEMIAHQLEIIINGKAKYAPHTVSVLFDPSHIQSFADSLKKTLAKKKPCLIKNRA
;
A
#
# COMPACT_ATOMS: atom_id res chain seq x y z
N ASP A 1 18.47 47.17 5.81
CA ASP A 1 18.47 45.93 5.00
C ASP A 1 17.21 45.15 5.27
N CYS A 2 16.48 44.89 4.19
CA CYS A 2 15.12 44.42 4.16
C CYS A 2 15.01 43.02 4.81
N TYR A 3 13.89 42.77 5.50
CA TYR A 3 13.46 41.52 6.12
C TYR A 3 13.42 40.32 5.13
N GLY A 4 14.58 39.84 4.67
CA GLY A 4 14.69 38.67 3.83
C GLY A 4 14.74 37.41 4.69
N GLY A 5 13.60 36.73 4.85
CA GLY A 5 13.59 35.39 5.44
C GLY A 5 14.43 34.43 4.58
N ASN A 6 15.10 33.46 5.22
CA ASN A 6 15.76 32.37 4.50
C ASN A 6 14.69 31.50 3.83
N ILE A 7 14.75 31.39 2.50
CA ILE A 7 13.84 30.53 1.71
C ILE A 7 14.48 29.14 1.60
N GLY A 8 13.76 28.11 2.04
CA GLY A 8 14.13 26.70 1.86
C GLY A 8 13.25 25.99 0.84
N ALA A 9 13.76 24.93 0.23
CA ALA A 9 12.99 24.03 -0.63
C ALA A 9 12.47 22.86 0.19
N SER A 10 11.14 22.69 0.27
CA SER A 10 10.54 21.46 0.78
C SER A 10 10.40 20.45 -0.36
N ILE A 11 10.94 19.25 -0.17
CA ILE A 11 11.05 18.23 -1.21
C ILE A 11 10.46 16.93 -0.67
N LYS A 12 9.40 16.42 -1.30
CA LYS A 12 8.91 15.06 -1.02
C LYS A 12 10.04 14.07 -1.23
N ILE A 13 10.20 13.12 -0.31
CA ILE A 13 11.31 12.16 -0.38
C ILE A 13 11.24 11.25 -1.62
N THR A 14 10.04 11.02 -2.14
CA THR A 14 9.76 10.27 -3.38
C THR A 14 9.51 11.21 -4.56
N ALA A 15 9.85 10.76 -5.77
CA ALA A 15 9.77 11.57 -7.00
C ALA A 15 8.35 11.99 -7.41
N HIS A 16 7.33 11.32 -6.88
CA HIS A 16 5.94 11.62 -7.19
C HIS A 16 5.17 11.93 -5.90
N ASP A 17 4.39 10.98 -5.42
CA ASP A 17 3.77 11.04 -4.10
C ASP A 17 4.38 9.95 -3.20
N TYR A 18 3.92 9.79 -1.96
CA TYR A 18 4.45 8.81 -1.00
C TYR A 18 4.16 7.33 -1.36
N PHE A 19 3.97 7.03 -2.64
CA PHE A 19 3.76 5.68 -3.15
C PHE A 19 4.95 4.77 -2.83
N PRO A 20 4.69 3.52 -2.41
CA PRO A 20 5.73 2.50 -2.27
C PRO A 20 6.55 2.34 -3.55
N ARG A 21 7.83 1.98 -3.39
CA ARG A 21 8.78 1.65 -4.48
C ARG A 21 9.09 2.75 -5.49
N PHE A 22 8.44 3.91 -5.42
CA PHE A 22 8.81 5.06 -6.24
C PHE A 22 10.24 5.54 -5.89
N PRO A 23 11.04 5.97 -6.87
CA PRO A 23 12.41 6.39 -6.65
C PRO A 23 12.48 7.67 -5.79
N ASN A 24 13.68 7.96 -5.29
CA ASN A 24 13.97 9.22 -4.61
C ASN A 24 13.67 10.42 -5.52
N ASN A 25 13.31 11.56 -4.93
CA ASN A 25 13.05 12.77 -5.69
C ASN A 25 14.34 13.45 -6.17
N VAL A 26 14.75 13.13 -7.40
CA VAL A 26 15.98 13.63 -8.02
C VAL A 26 16.03 15.15 -8.17
N VAL A 27 14.89 15.86 -8.05
CA VAL A 27 14.87 17.34 -8.05
C VAL A 27 15.73 17.92 -6.92
N ALA A 28 15.99 17.14 -5.86
CA ALA A 28 16.90 17.52 -4.79
C ALA A 28 18.32 17.83 -5.29
N HIS A 29 18.77 17.18 -6.37
CA HIS A 29 20.05 17.50 -6.98
C HIS A 29 20.03 18.83 -7.72
N ASP A 30 18.88 19.27 -8.23
CA ASP A 30 18.76 20.53 -8.98
C ASP A 30 18.71 21.77 -8.06
N VAL A 31 18.34 21.57 -6.78
CA VAL A 31 18.33 22.64 -5.77
C VAL A 31 19.76 22.88 -5.24
N LYS A 32 20.43 23.89 -5.81
CA LYS A 32 21.83 24.23 -5.48
C LYS A 32 22.00 25.30 -4.40
N THR A 33 21.08 26.26 -4.30
CA THR A 33 21.31 27.50 -3.53
C THR A 33 20.42 27.64 -2.29
N ALA A 34 19.41 26.79 -2.12
CA ALA A 34 18.49 26.83 -1.00
C ALA A 34 18.70 25.64 -0.06
N PRO A 35 18.52 25.80 1.27
CA PRO A 35 18.43 24.67 2.19
C PRO A 35 17.33 23.69 1.74
N LYS A 36 17.65 22.40 1.70
CA LYS A 36 16.74 21.32 1.31
C LYS A 36 16.14 20.68 2.56
N VAL A 37 14.83 20.72 2.70
CA VAL A 37 14.11 20.04 3.77
C VAL A 37 13.28 18.92 3.15
N PHE A 38 13.51 17.69 3.60
CA PHE A 38 12.85 16.51 3.04
C PHE A 38 11.56 16.17 3.79
N GLU A 39 10.49 15.93 3.04
CA GLU A 39 9.19 15.53 3.57
C GLU A 39 9.01 14.01 3.50
N PHE A 40 8.79 13.43 4.68
CA PHE A 40 8.38 12.04 4.88
C PHE A 40 6.89 11.98 5.28
N GLU A 41 6.29 10.81 5.19
CA GLU A 41 4.89 10.57 5.56
C GLU A 41 4.78 9.28 6.37
N ALA A 42 4.17 9.37 7.57
CA ALA A 42 4.03 8.26 8.50
C ALA A 42 2.64 7.63 8.52
N PHE A 43 1.59 8.43 8.26
CA PHE A 43 0.19 8.02 8.47
C PHE A 43 -0.25 6.92 7.51
N GLY A 44 0.32 6.91 6.32
CA GLY A 44 0.08 5.93 5.30
C GLY A 44 -1.05 6.29 4.36
N GLU A 45 -1.12 7.55 3.87
CA GLU A 45 -2.09 7.99 2.85
C GLU A 45 -2.25 6.99 1.69
N HIS A 46 -1.12 6.44 1.25
CA HIS A 46 -1.03 5.47 0.15
C HIS A 46 -0.76 4.05 0.63
N VAL A 47 -0.61 3.84 1.94
CA VAL A 47 -0.17 2.58 2.54
C VAL A 47 -1.03 2.14 3.74
N GLY A 48 -2.33 2.42 3.68
CA GLY A 48 -3.34 1.79 4.54
C GLY A 48 -3.86 2.64 5.70
N TRP A 49 -3.57 3.94 5.74
CA TRP A 49 -4.10 4.93 6.68
C TRP A 49 -3.91 4.58 8.17
N GLY A 50 -2.88 3.80 8.49
CA GLY A 50 -2.66 3.26 9.83
C GLY A 50 -3.68 2.20 10.29
N VAL A 51 -4.65 1.83 9.44
CA VAL A 51 -5.61 0.74 9.70
C VAL A 51 -4.93 -0.63 9.58
N VAL A 52 -3.93 -0.72 8.71
CA VAL A 52 -3.07 -1.90 8.55
C VAL A 52 -1.62 -1.51 8.84
N PRO A 53 -0.81 -2.41 9.42
CA PRO A 53 0.58 -2.11 9.77
C PRO A 53 1.39 -1.78 8.52
N ASN A 54 2.11 -0.66 8.55
CA ASN A 54 2.99 -0.19 7.47
C ASN A 54 4.36 0.24 8.05
N CYS A 55 5.15 -0.72 8.55
CA CYS A 55 6.44 -0.41 9.18
C CYS A 55 7.52 -0.06 8.13
N ARG A 56 7.72 1.23 7.86
CA ARG A 56 8.61 1.76 6.80
C ARG A 56 10.04 2.00 7.28
N VAL A 57 10.44 1.46 8.43
CA VAL A 57 11.73 1.73 9.07
C VAL A 57 12.90 1.46 8.12
N SER A 58 12.92 0.30 7.46
CA SER A 58 13.96 -0.05 6.48
C SER A 58 14.00 0.93 5.31
N GLU A 59 12.83 1.30 4.78
CA GLU A 59 12.74 2.29 3.70
C GLU A 59 13.28 3.65 4.16
N PHE A 60 12.90 4.12 5.36
CA PHE A 60 13.35 5.42 5.88
C PHE A 60 14.86 5.48 6.10
N ILE A 61 15.48 4.37 6.52
CA ILE A 61 16.94 4.25 6.62
C ILE A 61 17.58 4.46 5.24
N GLU A 62 17.05 3.83 4.19
CA GLU A 62 17.55 3.98 2.82
C GLU A 62 17.33 5.40 2.30
N ARG A 63 16.13 5.97 2.49
CA ARG A 63 15.82 7.34 2.07
C ARG A 63 16.69 8.37 2.78
N MET A 64 17.04 8.16 4.04
CA MET A 64 17.92 9.10 4.75
C MET A 64 19.34 9.11 4.20
N LYS A 65 19.83 8.03 3.58
CA LYS A 65 21.10 8.06 2.84
C LYS A 65 21.03 9.06 1.69
N PHE A 66 19.91 9.06 0.94
CA PHE A 66 19.69 10.04 -0.14
C PHE A 66 19.59 11.48 0.38
N VAL A 67 18.97 11.69 1.54
CA VAL A 67 18.94 13.01 2.19
C VAL A 67 20.35 13.50 2.50
N GLU A 68 21.20 12.63 3.06
CA GLU A 68 22.61 12.92 3.35
C GLU A 68 23.40 13.21 2.06
N GLU A 69 23.24 12.39 1.02
CA GLU A 69 23.87 12.57 -0.31
C GLU A 69 23.50 13.89 -1.00
N CYS A 70 22.32 14.43 -0.70
CA CYS A 70 21.82 15.68 -1.28
C CYS A 70 22.15 16.92 -0.44
N ASP A 71 22.99 16.82 0.59
CA ASP A 71 23.25 17.90 1.55
C ASP A 71 21.93 18.43 2.18
N GLY A 72 21.06 17.51 2.61
CA GLY A 72 19.81 17.85 3.27
C GLY A 72 20.02 18.68 4.54
N ALA A 73 19.33 19.81 4.64
CA ALA A 73 19.36 20.67 5.80
C ALA A 73 18.47 20.16 6.95
N GLY A 74 17.53 19.26 6.63
CA GLY A 74 16.68 18.61 7.62
C GLY A 74 15.59 17.76 6.98
N ALA A 75 14.76 17.16 7.83
CA ALA A 75 13.58 16.43 7.42
C ALA A 75 12.41 16.72 8.37
N TYR A 76 11.18 16.63 7.87
CA TYR A 76 9.99 16.55 8.70
C TYR A 76 9.13 15.37 8.25
N ILE A 77 8.26 14.92 9.14
CA ILE A 77 7.35 13.81 8.87
C ILE A 77 5.91 14.25 9.06
N ARG A 78 5.09 13.95 8.07
CA ARG A 78 3.66 14.21 8.10
C ARG A 78 2.97 13.06 8.82
N VAL A 79 2.22 13.40 9.86
CA VAL A 79 1.53 12.43 10.74
C VAL A 79 0.04 12.33 10.47
N SER A 80 -0.50 13.07 9.52
CA SER A 80 -1.92 13.02 9.13
C SER A 80 -2.07 13.31 7.64
N TRP A 81 -3.26 13.03 7.11
CA TRP A 81 -3.63 13.35 5.74
C TRP A 81 -4.77 14.37 5.74
N GLU A 82 -4.64 15.46 4.98
CA GLU A 82 -5.59 16.58 4.96
C GLU A 82 -7.01 16.18 4.52
N ALA A 83 -7.16 15.07 3.79
CA ALA A 83 -8.46 14.57 3.39
C ALA A 83 -9.19 13.79 4.50
N MET A 84 -8.53 13.51 5.63
CA MET A 84 -9.08 12.76 6.75
C MET A 84 -8.90 13.54 8.06
N SER A 85 -10.01 13.98 8.65
CA SER A 85 -10.01 14.65 9.95
C SER A 85 -10.02 13.65 11.10
N GLY A 86 -9.10 13.79 12.05
CA GLY A 86 -9.08 13.04 13.31
C GLY A 86 -7.90 12.07 13.43
N PRO A 87 -7.79 11.05 12.57
CA PRO A 87 -6.72 10.06 12.65
C PRO A 87 -5.32 10.65 12.51
N SER A 88 -4.39 10.16 13.32
CA SER A 88 -2.96 10.46 13.26
C SER A 88 -2.16 9.18 13.20
N ALA A 89 -0.96 9.26 12.61
CA ALA A 89 0.04 8.20 12.66
C ALA A 89 0.43 7.88 14.11
N LEU A 90 0.27 8.84 15.03
CA LEU A 90 0.59 8.68 16.44
C LEU A 90 -0.43 7.83 17.23
N ASP A 91 -1.59 7.56 16.64
CA ASP A 91 -2.70 6.86 17.30
C ASP A 91 -2.85 5.41 16.81
N CYS A 92 -1.84 4.87 16.12
CA CYS A 92 -1.85 3.53 15.55
C CYS A 92 -0.43 3.03 15.29
N LEU A 93 -0.29 1.78 14.84
CA LEU A 93 1.00 1.13 14.55
C LEU A 93 1.90 1.88 13.56
N SER A 94 1.40 2.88 12.84
CA SER A 94 2.21 3.79 12.02
C SER A 94 3.14 4.68 12.84
N ASP A 95 2.96 4.79 14.16
CA ASP A 95 3.77 5.65 15.02
C ASP A 95 5.24 5.21 15.05
N VAL A 96 5.49 3.91 14.80
CA VAL A 96 6.83 3.34 14.57
C VAL A 96 7.63 4.13 13.52
N ASN A 97 6.96 4.67 12.50
CA ASN A 97 7.61 5.45 11.43
C ASN A 97 8.08 6.82 11.94
N VAL A 98 7.29 7.45 12.84
CA VAL A 98 7.65 8.71 13.51
C VAL A 98 8.81 8.48 14.46
N PHE A 99 8.73 7.42 15.28
CA PHE A 99 9.80 7.02 16.18
C PHE A 99 11.10 6.77 15.41
N ALA A 100 11.01 5.99 14.33
CA ALA A 100 12.17 5.59 13.53
C ALA A 100 12.91 6.77 12.92
N LEU A 101 12.21 7.77 12.35
CA LEU A 101 12.90 8.93 11.76
C LEU A 101 13.74 9.66 12.82
N SER A 102 13.26 9.74 14.07
CA SER A 102 14.02 10.35 15.16
C SER A 102 15.28 9.56 15.54
N GLU A 103 15.20 8.22 15.55
CA GLU A 103 16.34 7.35 15.85
C GLU A 103 17.36 7.32 14.71
N ILE A 104 16.91 7.40 13.47
CA ILE A 104 17.77 7.47 12.28
C ILE A 104 18.63 8.73 12.29
N VAL A 105 18.06 9.87 12.69
CA VAL A 105 18.78 11.15 12.83
C VAL A 105 19.80 11.10 13.98
N LYS A 106 19.55 10.33 15.04
CA LYS A 106 20.51 10.10 16.13
C LYS A 106 21.65 9.15 15.74
N GLY A 107 21.62 8.58 14.53
CA GLY A 107 22.66 7.72 13.99
C GLY A 107 22.38 6.22 14.07
N ASN A 108 21.19 5.79 14.51
CA ASN A 108 20.82 4.38 14.42
C ASN A 108 20.43 4.03 12.98
N LYS A 109 21.04 2.98 12.41
CA LYS A 109 20.81 2.58 11.02
C LYS A 109 20.35 1.13 10.88
N ASP A 110 19.96 0.46 11.96
CA ASP A 110 19.46 -0.92 11.94
C ASP A 110 17.95 -0.97 12.19
N ALA A 111 17.20 -1.47 11.20
CA ALA A 111 15.75 -1.46 11.22
C ALA A 111 15.18 -2.33 12.34
N VAL A 112 15.81 -3.47 12.60
CA VAL A 112 15.40 -4.40 13.67
C VAL A 112 15.56 -3.70 15.02
N THR A 113 16.75 -3.18 15.32
CA THR A 113 17.03 -2.50 16.59
C THR A 113 16.07 -1.33 16.84
N ILE A 114 15.82 -0.49 15.84
CA ILE A 114 14.87 0.62 15.96
C ILE A 114 13.46 0.12 16.28
N THR A 115 12.99 -0.89 15.54
CA THR A 115 11.63 -1.44 15.73
C THR A 115 11.47 -2.11 17.09
N LYS A 116 12.49 -2.84 17.55
CA LYS A 116 12.52 -3.43 18.90
C LYS A 116 12.49 -2.35 19.98
N SER A 117 13.33 -1.32 19.85
CA SER A 117 13.34 -0.18 20.80
C SER A 117 12.01 0.57 20.82
N TRP A 118 11.29 0.64 19.70
CA TRP A 118 9.94 1.19 19.67
C TRP A 118 8.97 0.31 20.48
N LEU A 119 8.94 -1.01 20.22
CA LEU A 119 8.10 -1.95 20.96
C LEU A 119 8.38 -1.92 22.48
N GLU A 120 9.66 -1.91 22.87
CA GLU A 120 10.09 -1.82 24.26
C GLU A 120 9.61 -0.54 24.94
N LYS A 121 9.79 0.62 24.28
CA LYS A 121 9.49 1.93 24.89
C LYS A 121 8.01 2.30 24.85
N HIS A 122 7.28 1.87 23.82
CA HIS A 122 5.89 2.24 23.63
C HIS A 122 4.94 1.30 24.38
N TYR A 123 5.30 0.01 24.47
CA TYR A 123 4.44 -1.02 25.03
C TYR A 123 5.03 -1.71 26.27
N ASP A 124 6.15 -1.22 26.80
CA ASP A 124 6.82 -1.74 28.00
C ASP A 124 7.11 -3.24 27.95
N ILE A 125 7.36 -3.79 26.76
CA ILE A 125 7.69 -5.20 26.58
C ILE A 125 9.15 -5.42 27.02
N THR A 126 9.40 -6.49 27.78
CA THR A 126 10.76 -6.90 28.20
C THR A 126 11.16 -8.29 27.73
N ASP A 127 10.22 -9.07 27.17
CA ASP A 127 10.50 -10.40 26.63
C ASP A 127 11.15 -10.29 25.25
N GLU A 128 12.42 -10.64 25.18
CA GLU A 128 13.25 -10.57 23.98
C GLU A 128 12.75 -11.43 22.82
N ALA A 129 12.17 -12.60 23.10
CA ALA A 129 11.64 -13.49 22.07
C ALA A 129 10.36 -12.89 21.46
N LEU A 130 9.47 -12.36 22.31
CA LEU A 130 8.25 -11.68 21.89
C LEU A 130 8.57 -10.43 21.04
N ILE A 131 9.47 -9.56 21.54
CA ILE A 131 9.86 -8.33 20.84
C ILE A 131 10.48 -8.66 19.49
N THR A 132 11.33 -9.68 19.42
CA THR A 132 11.98 -10.08 18.16
C THR A 132 10.96 -10.58 17.13
N GLU A 133 10.00 -11.40 17.55
CA GLU A 133 8.95 -11.92 16.67
C GLU A 133 8.03 -10.82 16.16
N LEU A 134 7.62 -9.91 17.04
CA LEU A 134 6.78 -8.75 16.67
C LEU A 134 7.52 -7.77 15.77
N ALA A 135 8.80 -7.49 16.04
CA ALA A 135 9.60 -6.61 15.19
C ALA A 135 9.76 -7.18 13.77
N ASP A 136 9.99 -8.48 13.63
CA ASP A 136 10.04 -9.14 12.31
C ASP A 136 8.68 -9.07 11.60
N CYS A 137 7.56 -9.30 12.31
CA CYS A 137 6.22 -9.17 11.73
C CYS A 137 5.92 -7.75 11.28
N MET A 138 6.28 -6.75 12.10
CA MET A 138 6.14 -5.34 11.75
C MET A 138 6.95 -5.00 10.51
N LEU A 139 8.25 -5.31 10.46
CA LEU A 139 9.10 -5.00 9.31
C LEU A 139 8.59 -5.65 8.01
N LYS A 140 8.13 -6.91 8.07
CA LYS A 140 7.57 -7.62 6.90
C LYS A 140 6.22 -7.09 6.46
N SER A 141 5.47 -6.38 7.31
CA SER A 141 4.20 -5.76 6.91
C SER A 141 4.37 -4.77 5.75
N TRP A 142 5.53 -4.11 5.67
CA TRP A 142 5.83 -3.18 4.57
C TRP A 142 5.86 -3.88 3.22
N GLU A 143 6.44 -5.07 3.14
CA GLU A 143 6.50 -5.85 1.91
C GLU A 143 5.09 -6.16 1.40
N VAL A 144 4.18 -6.55 2.28
CA VAL A 144 2.79 -6.85 1.92
C VAL A 144 2.10 -5.63 1.29
N ILE A 145 2.20 -4.46 1.92
CA ILE A 145 1.51 -3.26 1.44
C ILE A 145 2.17 -2.71 0.17
N ALA A 146 3.49 -2.74 0.08
CA ALA A 146 4.22 -2.31 -1.11
C ALA A 146 3.84 -3.15 -2.35
N ASN A 147 3.51 -4.43 -2.16
CA ASN A 147 3.03 -5.30 -3.23
C ASN A 147 1.61 -4.98 -3.72
N ALA A 148 0.87 -4.05 -3.11
CA ALA A 148 -0.35 -3.51 -3.73
C ALA A 148 -0.06 -2.59 -4.94
N TYR A 149 1.21 -2.26 -5.17
CA TYR A 149 1.71 -1.44 -6.27
C TYR A 149 2.47 -2.30 -7.29
N MET A 150 2.65 -1.79 -8.50
CA MET A 150 3.39 -2.49 -9.57
C MET A 150 4.52 -1.59 -10.02
N ASP A 151 5.70 -1.73 -9.42
CA ASP A 151 6.87 -0.90 -9.71
C ASP A 151 6.56 0.61 -9.65
N ASP A 152 6.65 1.32 -10.78
CA ASP A 152 6.34 2.75 -10.95
C ASP A 152 4.87 3.02 -11.35
N LYS A 153 4.01 2.01 -11.26
CA LYS A 153 2.59 2.07 -11.62
C LYS A 153 1.72 2.12 -10.37
N VAL A 154 0.74 3.01 -10.43
CA VAL A 154 -0.20 3.27 -9.34
C VAL A 154 -1.54 2.65 -9.68
N PHE A 155 -1.85 1.52 -9.05
CA PHE A 155 -3.17 0.92 -9.10
C PHE A 155 -4.09 1.43 -7.98
N PRO A 156 -3.67 1.46 -6.70
CA PRO A 156 -4.53 1.92 -5.62
C PRO A 156 -4.90 3.41 -5.75
N ARG A 157 -6.09 3.77 -5.27
CA ARG A 157 -6.55 5.16 -5.08
C ARG A 157 -6.53 5.49 -3.59
N HIS A 158 -5.42 6.07 -3.11
CA HIS A 158 -5.19 6.36 -1.68
C HIS A 158 -5.51 5.11 -0.82
N SER A 159 -4.81 3.99 -1.08
CA SER A 159 -5.00 2.69 -0.40
C SER A 159 -6.34 1.96 -0.59
N ARG A 160 -7.25 2.51 -1.39
CA ARG A 160 -8.49 1.83 -1.80
C ARG A 160 -8.38 1.26 -3.20
N LEU A 161 -9.30 0.34 -3.52
CA LEU A 161 -9.49 -0.06 -4.91
C LEU A 161 -9.93 1.17 -5.73
N PRO A 162 -9.61 1.23 -7.02
CA PRO A 162 -10.31 2.07 -7.98
C PRO A 162 -11.82 1.80 -7.97
N SER A 163 -12.64 2.66 -8.56
CA SER A 163 -14.10 2.46 -8.64
C SER A 163 -14.49 1.40 -9.68
N SER A 164 -13.57 1.08 -10.59
CA SER A 164 -13.75 0.07 -11.65
C SER A 164 -12.39 -0.43 -12.14
N TRP A 165 -12.37 -1.58 -12.80
CA TRP A 165 -11.16 -2.09 -13.42
C TRP A 165 -10.64 -1.15 -14.53
N GLU A 166 -11.52 -0.47 -15.27
CA GLU A 166 -11.13 0.51 -16.29
C GLU A 166 -10.39 1.71 -15.67
N GLU A 167 -10.87 2.19 -14.52
CA GLU A 167 -10.19 3.24 -13.77
C GLU A 167 -8.84 2.78 -13.25
N GLY A 168 -8.77 1.56 -12.69
CA GLY A 168 -7.51 0.97 -12.23
C GLY A 168 -6.48 0.81 -13.34
N TRP A 169 -6.93 0.33 -14.49
CA TRP A 169 -6.12 0.25 -15.70
C TRP A 169 -5.60 1.62 -16.12
N HIS A 170 -6.48 2.61 -16.22
CA HIS A 170 -6.10 3.98 -16.57
C HIS A 170 -5.11 4.59 -15.58
N SER A 171 -5.30 4.34 -14.27
CA SER A 171 -4.41 4.81 -13.22
C SER A 171 -3.00 4.22 -13.38
N MET A 172 -2.89 2.92 -13.66
CA MET A 172 -1.60 2.28 -13.92
C MET A 172 -0.93 2.87 -15.16
N LEU A 173 -1.68 3.09 -16.24
CA LEU A 173 -1.17 3.69 -17.47
C LEU A 173 -0.65 5.12 -17.30
N THR A 174 -1.16 5.85 -16.29
CA THR A 174 -0.84 7.26 -16.07
C THR A 174 -0.06 7.53 -14.79
N SER A 175 0.36 6.47 -14.09
CA SER A 175 1.01 6.52 -12.77
C SER A 175 0.24 7.37 -11.74
N GLY A 176 -1.09 7.23 -11.70
CA GLY A 176 -1.92 7.64 -10.56
C GLY A 176 -2.46 9.07 -10.56
N MET A 177 -1.81 10.04 -11.22
CA MET A 177 -2.29 11.43 -11.27
C MET A 177 -1.99 12.14 -12.60
N GLY A 178 -1.92 11.37 -13.69
CA GLY A 178 -1.76 11.91 -15.03
C GLY A 178 -0.32 12.31 -15.34
N ASN A 179 0.28 11.63 -16.31
CA ASN A 179 1.13 12.34 -17.26
C ASN A 179 0.26 13.42 -17.90
N ARG A 180 0.32 14.67 -17.41
CA ARG A 180 -0.48 15.82 -17.90
C ARG A 180 -0.20 16.19 -19.38
N HIS A 181 0.47 15.32 -20.13
CA HIS A 181 0.87 15.49 -21.53
C HIS A 181 0.37 14.40 -22.46
N LEU A 182 -0.34 13.37 -21.99
CA LEU A 182 -0.79 12.28 -22.86
C LEU A 182 -2.32 12.32 -23.02
N GLU A 183 -2.72 12.66 -24.25
CA GLU A 183 -4.10 12.54 -24.72
C GLU A 183 -4.60 11.10 -24.53
N LYS A 184 -5.89 10.97 -24.26
CA LYS A 184 -6.60 9.73 -23.94
C LYS A 184 -6.56 8.75 -25.12
N GLY A 185 -5.45 8.03 -25.26
CA GLY A 185 -5.35 6.74 -25.93
C GLY A 185 -5.21 5.65 -24.88
N VAL A 186 -5.93 4.55 -25.06
CA VAL A 186 -5.62 3.31 -24.34
C VAL A 186 -4.23 2.88 -24.84
N PHE A 187 -3.19 3.10 -24.04
CA PHE A 187 -1.84 2.63 -24.36
C PHE A 187 -1.87 1.13 -24.66
N ALA A 188 -1.01 0.69 -25.58
CA ALA A 188 -0.96 -0.71 -25.97
C ALA A 188 -0.42 -1.55 -24.81
N LEU A 189 -0.78 -2.84 -24.73
CA LEU A 189 -0.18 -3.80 -23.77
C LEU A 189 1.36 -3.78 -23.79
N ASN A 190 1.95 -3.41 -24.93
CA ASN A 190 3.39 -3.30 -25.10
C ASN A 190 4.00 -2.11 -24.34
N ASP A 191 3.25 -1.03 -24.06
CA ASP A 191 3.75 0.17 -23.37
C ASP A 191 3.92 -0.06 -21.85
N ILE A 192 3.30 -1.12 -21.34
CA ILE A 192 3.40 -1.64 -19.97
C ILE A 192 4.18 -2.97 -19.94
N GLY A 193 4.73 -3.40 -21.08
CA GLY A 193 5.54 -4.61 -21.18
C GLY A 193 4.81 -5.92 -20.87
N LEU A 194 3.47 -5.96 -20.84
CA LEU A 194 2.71 -7.15 -20.43
C LEU A 194 2.72 -8.24 -21.49
N ASN A 195 3.81 -9.00 -21.53
CA ASN A 195 3.87 -10.32 -22.14
C ASN A 195 3.47 -11.39 -21.09
N ASP A 196 3.29 -12.63 -21.52
CA ASP A 196 2.92 -13.75 -20.64
C ASP A 196 3.88 -13.95 -19.47
N THR A 197 5.18 -13.69 -19.67
CA THR A 197 6.20 -13.82 -18.61
C THR A 197 6.01 -12.76 -17.52
N ASP A 198 5.71 -11.52 -17.92
CA ASP A 198 5.42 -10.44 -16.98
C ASP A 198 4.12 -10.69 -16.21
N LEU A 199 3.08 -11.22 -16.86
CA LEU A 199 1.83 -11.60 -16.18
C LEU A 199 2.06 -12.69 -15.13
N VAL A 200 2.78 -13.75 -15.48
CA VAL A 200 3.13 -14.83 -14.54
C VAL A 200 3.88 -14.27 -13.34
N ARG A 201 4.87 -13.40 -13.58
CA ARG A 201 5.64 -12.75 -12.51
C ARG A 201 4.75 -11.89 -11.61
N ILE A 202 3.94 -11.00 -12.19
CA ILE A 202 3.06 -10.10 -11.43
C ILE A 202 2.06 -10.91 -10.61
N PHE A 203 1.47 -11.95 -11.20
CA PHE A 203 0.46 -12.78 -10.52
C PHE A 203 1.08 -13.52 -9.34
N ALA A 204 2.26 -14.09 -9.52
CA ALA A 204 3.02 -14.74 -8.45
C ALA A 204 3.38 -13.76 -7.34
N GLU A 205 3.87 -12.56 -7.69
CA GLU A 205 4.18 -11.50 -6.73
C GLU A 205 2.96 -11.15 -5.85
N LYS A 206 1.77 -11.02 -6.45
CA LYS A 206 0.56 -10.69 -5.67
C LYS A 206 0.08 -11.84 -4.79
N GLU A 207 0.21 -13.07 -5.28
CA GLU A 207 -0.12 -14.26 -4.50
C GLU A 207 0.81 -14.43 -3.29
N GLU A 208 2.12 -14.22 -3.48
CA GLU A 208 3.09 -14.28 -2.39
C GLU A 208 2.85 -13.19 -1.33
N ALA A 209 2.46 -11.97 -1.73
CA ALA A 209 2.07 -10.93 -0.79
C ALA A 209 0.84 -11.33 0.05
N SER A 210 -0.17 -11.95 -0.56
CA SER A 210 -1.35 -12.47 0.16
C SER A 210 -0.99 -13.63 1.10
N LYS A 211 -0.09 -14.53 0.68
CA LYS A 211 0.42 -15.63 1.53
C LYS A 211 1.18 -15.06 2.72
N LEU A 212 2.10 -14.12 2.48
CA LEU A 212 2.85 -13.46 3.53
C LEU A 212 1.92 -12.78 4.53
N ALA A 213 0.92 -12.02 4.06
CA ALA A 213 -0.05 -11.36 4.94
C ALA A 213 -0.79 -12.34 5.86
N LYS A 214 -1.22 -13.49 5.32
CA LYS A 214 -1.85 -14.57 6.11
C LYS A 214 -0.89 -15.18 7.12
N GLN A 215 0.37 -15.42 6.74
CA GLN A 215 1.39 -15.94 7.63
C GLN A 215 1.70 -14.96 8.76
N LEU A 216 1.83 -13.66 8.46
CA LEU A 216 2.05 -12.62 9.47
C LEU A 216 0.89 -12.57 10.48
N TRP A 217 -0.36 -12.65 10.00
CA TRP A 217 -1.51 -12.72 10.89
C TRP A 217 -1.46 -13.94 11.82
N GLN A 218 -1.16 -15.13 11.28
CA GLN A 218 -1.03 -16.36 12.08
C GLN A 218 0.07 -16.25 13.14
N ARG A 219 1.22 -15.67 12.78
CA ARG A 219 2.35 -15.47 13.69
C ARG A 219 1.99 -14.50 14.83
N VAL A 220 1.39 -13.37 14.49
CA VAL A 220 0.91 -12.40 15.49
C VAL A 220 -0.11 -13.06 16.41
N LEU A 221 -1.09 -13.78 15.86
CA LEU A 221 -2.14 -14.47 16.63
C LEU A 221 -1.57 -15.44 17.67
N LEU A 222 -0.47 -16.14 17.37
CA LEU A 222 0.19 -17.07 18.31
C LEU A 222 0.79 -16.36 19.52
N VAL A 223 1.23 -15.11 19.37
CA VAL A 223 1.91 -14.36 20.45
C VAL A 223 0.99 -13.34 21.13
N LEU A 224 -0.22 -13.08 20.61
CA LEU A 224 -1.16 -12.11 21.20
C LEU A 224 -1.47 -12.40 22.68
N VAL A 225 -1.45 -13.67 23.10
CA VAL A 225 -1.70 -14.07 24.49
C VAL A 225 -0.62 -13.54 25.45
N ASP A 226 0.60 -13.39 24.97
CA ASP A 226 1.75 -12.93 25.73
C ASP A 226 1.92 -11.39 25.64
N CYS A 227 1.20 -10.73 24.72
CA CYS A 227 1.20 -9.27 24.59
C CYS A 227 0.45 -8.58 25.75
N PRO A 228 0.93 -7.40 26.20
CA PRO A 228 0.14 -6.45 26.97
C PRO A 228 -1.19 -6.10 26.30
N GLU A 229 -2.20 -5.72 27.07
CA GLU A 229 -3.57 -5.49 26.59
C GLU A 229 -3.64 -4.40 25.51
N ASN A 230 -3.00 -3.25 25.72
CA ASN A 230 -2.93 -2.16 24.75
C ASN A 230 -2.32 -2.61 23.41
N LEU A 231 -1.22 -3.36 23.46
CA LEU A 231 -0.58 -3.87 22.24
C LEU A 231 -1.45 -4.92 21.54
N ARG A 232 -2.16 -5.76 22.29
CA ARG A 232 -3.07 -6.75 21.72
C ARG A 232 -4.17 -6.07 20.90
N ASP A 233 -4.76 -4.99 21.43
CA ASP A 233 -5.78 -4.21 20.75
C ASP A 233 -5.23 -3.56 19.47
N ASP A 234 -4.00 -3.04 19.54
CA ASP A 234 -3.32 -2.40 18.41
C ASP A 234 -2.87 -3.41 17.33
N LEU A 235 -2.60 -4.67 17.67
CA LEU A 235 -2.11 -5.68 16.72
C LEU A 235 -3.22 -6.50 16.07
N ALA A 236 -4.23 -6.93 16.85
CA ALA A 236 -5.12 -8.01 16.43
C ALA A 236 -5.91 -7.66 15.17
N LEU A 237 -6.62 -6.52 15.19
CA LEU A 237 -7.43 -6.10 14.05
C LEU A 237 -6.56 -5.66 12.85
N PRO A 238 -5.50 -4.84 13.03
CA PRO A 238 -4.68 -4.41 11.88
C PRO A 238 -4.01 -5.55 11.12
N PHE A 239 -3.47 -6.57 11.80
CA PHE A 239 -2.87 -7.73 11.12
C PHE A 239 -3.92 -8.66 10.48
N GLU A 240 -5.10 -8.83 11.09
CA GLU A 240 -6.22 -9.52 10.44
C GLU A 240 -6.62 -8.80 9.13
N LEU A 241 -6.76 -7.47 9.18
CA LEU A 241 -7.12 -6.65 8.03
C LEU A 241 -6.02 -6.58 6.96
N LEU A 242 -4.74 -6.72 7.34
CA LEU A 242 -3.63 -6.78 6.39
C LEU A 242 -3.80 -7.94 5.40
N ALA A 243 -4.29 -9.10 5.87
CA ALA A 243 -4.57 -10.24 5.00
C ALA A 243 -5.67 -9.93 3.98
N TYR A 244 -6.73 -9.21 4.36
CA TYR A 244 -7.77 -8.77 3.44
C TYR A 244 -7.29 -7.66 2.50
N TYR A 245 -6.39 -6.78 2.99
CA TYR A 245 -5.77 -5.75 2.18
C TYR A 245 -4.94 -6.36 1.03
N ALA A 246 -4.10 -7.35 1.33
CA ALA A 246 -3.30 -8.02 0.31
C ALA A 246 -4.20 -8.74 -0.72
N GLN A 247 -5.16 -9.53 -0.24
CA GLN A 247 -6.04 -10.32 -1.11
C GLN A 247 -6.94 -9.44 -2.00
N LYS A 248 -7.49 -8.34 -1.49
CA LYS A 248 -8.33 -7.46 -2.33
C LYS A 248 -7.53 -6.88 -3.49
N PHE A 249 -6.28 -6.47 -3.26
CA PHE A 249 -5.42 -5.94 -4.31
C PHE A 249 -4.89 -7.02 -5.24
N GLU A 250 -4.60 -8.21 -4.75
CA GLU A 250 -4.24 -9.36 -5.59
C GLU A 250 -5.31 -9.61 -6.67
N PHE A 251 -6.54 -9.90 -6.25
CA PHE A 251 -7.59 -10.26 -7.19
C PHE A 251 -8.04 -9.08 -8.05
N ALA A 252 -8.02 -7.86 -7.52
CA ALA A 252 -8.37 -6.67 -8.29
C ALA A 252 -7.34 -6.37 -9.38
N ILE A 253 -6.05 -6.48 -9.09
CA ILE A 253 -4.98 -6.29 -10.08
C ILE A 253 -5.03 -7.40 -11.12
N LYS A 254 -5.06 -8.67 -10.70
CA LYS A 254 -5.17 -9.83 -11.62
C LYS A 254 -6.37 -9.67 -12.56
N GLY A 255 -7.55 -9.39 -12.01
CA GLY A 255 -8.77 -9.18 -12.79
C GLY A 255 -8.68 -8.00 -13.78
N THR A 256 -8.04 -6.90 -13.36
CA THR A 256 -7.81 -5.73 -14.23
C THR A 256 -6.93 -6.08 -15.42
N LEU A 257 -5.80 -6.76 -15.18
CA LEU A 257 -4.87 -7.17 -16.23
C LEU A 257 -5.55 -8.12 -17.22
N ILE A 258 -6.32 -9.10 -16.72
CA ILE A 258 -7.06 -10.04 -17.59
C ILE A 258 -8.10 -9.29 -18.45
N CYS A 259 -8.86 -8.37 -17.86
CA CYS A 259 -9.84 -7.58 -18.59
C CYS A 259 -9.18 -6.71 -19.67
N ALA A 260 -8.02 -6.12 -19.38
CA ALA A 260 -7.27 -5.32 -20.34
C ALA A 260 -6.73 -6.15 -21.52
N ILE A 261 -6.17 -7.34 -21.25
CA ILE A 261 -5.72 -8.27 -22.29
C ILE A 261 -6.87 -8.67 -23.21
N ASN A 262 -8.00 -9.03 -22.61
CA ASN A 262 -9.20 -9.39 -23.35
C ASN A 262 -9.78 -8.21 -24.16
N GLN A 263 -9.43 -6.94 -23.90
CA GLN A 263 -9.88 -5.86 -24.77
C GLN A 263 -9.15 -5.83 -26.12
N VAL A 264 -7.88 -6.24 -26.14
CA VAL A 264 -7.04 -6.17 -27.35
C VAL A 264 -6.93 -7.50 -28.06
N ASP A 265 -7.05 -8.62 -27.33
CA ASP A 265 -7.01 -9.95 -27.92
C ASP A 265 -8.41 -10.41 -28.38
N ALA A 266 -8.42 -11.01 -29.57
CA ALA A 266 -9.61 -11.65 -30.14
C ALA A 266 -9.90 -12.99 -29.46
N GLU A 267 -8.88 -13.68 -28.97
CA GLU A 267 -9.01 -14.89 -28.17
C GLU A 267 -9.41 -14.54 -26.73
N ALA A 268 -10.27 -15.37 -26.14
CA ALA A 268 -10.71 -15.16 -24.76
C ALA A 268 -9.76 -15.86 -23.80
N LEU A 269 -8.68 -15.16 -23.46
CA LEU A 269 -7.65 -15.66 -22.55
C LEU A 269 -8.06 -15.44 -21.09
N TYR A 270 -7.73 -16.39 -20.21
CA TYR A 270 -7.84 -16.28 -18.76
C TYR A 270 -9.25 -16.01 -18.19
N LEU A 271 -10.33 -16.44 -18.88
CA LEU A 271 -11.69 -16.18 -18.40
C LEU A 271 -12.02 -16.94 -17.11
N ASP A 272 -11.47 -18.14 -16.91
CA ASP A 272 -11.69 -18.93 -15.70
C ASP A 272 -11.01 -18.25 -14.50
N GLU A 273 -9.81 -17.71 -14.69
CA GLU A 273 -9.08 -16.91 -13.71
C GLU A 273 -9.80 -15.58 -13.41
N LEU A 274 -10.45 -14.97 -14.41
CA LEU A 274 -11.28 -13.79 -14.19
C LEU A 274 -12.51 -14.13 -13.31
N GLU A 275 -13.15 -15.28 -13.55
CA GLU A 275 -14.24 -15.78 -12.70
C GLU A 275 -13.78 -16.04 -11.26
N GLU A 276 -12.59 -16.60 -11.08
CA GLU A 276 -11.97 -16.75 -9.77
C GLU A 276 -11.73 -15.41 -9.09
N CYS A 277 -11.15 -14.43 -9.79
CA CYS A 277 -10.94 -13.09 -9.25
C CYS A 277 -12.24 -12.44 -8.79
N ILE A 278 -13.31 -12.55 -9.59
CA ILE A 278 -14.63 -12.03 -9.25
C ILE A 278 -15.17 -12.71 -7.98
N ARG A 279 -15.23 -14.04 -7.95
CA ARG A 279 -15.75 -14.79 -6.79
C ARG A 279 -14.97 -14.49 -5.51
N SER A 280 -13.64 -14.38 -5.63
CA SER A 280 -12.78 -14.07 -4.49
C SER A 280 -13.02 -12.65 -3.96
N LEU A 281 -13.19 -11.65 -4.82
CA LEU A 281 -13.53 -10.29 -4.41
C LEU A 281 -14.89 -10.22 -3.72
N GLU A 282 -15.90 -10.92 -4.22
CA GLU A 282 -17.23 -11.01 -3.59
C GLU A 282 -17.17 -11.67 -2.22
N MET A 283 -16.41 -12.76 -2.09
CA MET A 283 -16.19 -13.42 -0.82
C MET A 283 -15.47 -12.52 0.18
N ILE A 284 -14.45 -11.77 -0.26
CA ILE A 284 -13.74 -10.78 0.55
C ILE A 284 -14.69 -9.68 1.02
N ALA A 285 -15.53 -9.15 0.12
CA ALA A 285 -16.52 -8.13 0.47
C ALA A 285 -17.48 -8.65 1.56
N HIS A 286 -18.00 -9.87 1.40
CA HIS A 286 -18.90 -10.48 2.38
C HIS A 286 -18.22 -10.70 3.74
N GLN A 287 -16.97 -11.18 3.77
CA GLN A 287 -16.22 -11.38 5.02
C GLN A 287 -15.94 -10.04 5.71
N LEU A 288 -15.55 -9.01 4.96
CA LEU A 288 -15.32 -7.67 5.51
C LEU A 288 -16.61 -7.05 6.04
N GLU A 289 -17.76 -7.30 5.39
CA GLU A 289 -19.06 -6.87 5.92
C GLU A 289 -19.35 -7.50 7.29
N ILE A 290 -19.10 -8.80 7.46
CA ILE A 290 -19.25 -9.49 8.75
C ILE A 290 -18.30 -8.91 9.81
N ILE A 291 -17.02 -8.73 9.46
CA ILE A 291 -15.99 -8.22 10.39
C ILE A 291 -16.31 -6.79 10.81
N ILE A 292 -16.60 -5.91 9.85
CA ILE A 292 -16.88 -4.49 10.10
C ILE A 292 -18.15 -4.36 10.92
N ASN A 293 -19.24 -5.06 10.58
CA ASN A 293 -20.48 -5.01 11.35
C ASN A 293 -20.31 -5.59 12.76
N GLY A 294 -19.57 -6.69 12.90
CA GLY A 294 -19.28 -7.30 14.19
C GLY A 294 -18.41 -6.42 15.10
N LYS A 295 -17.57 -5.56 14.51
CA LYS A 295 -16.66 -4.65 15.23
C LYS A 295 -17.11 -3.18 15.16
N ALA A 296 -18.28 -2.87 14.61
CA ALA A 296 -18.73 -1.50 14.29
C ALA A 296 -18.78 -0.55 15.50
N LYS A 297 -18.92 -1.10 16.71
CA LYS A 297 -18.93 -0.31 17.95
C LYS A 297 -17.53 0.15 18.39
N TYR A 298 -16.48 -0.52 17.94
CA TYR A 298 -15.11 -0.35 18.44
C TYR A 298 -14.10 -0.02 17.34
N ALA A 299 -14.38 -0.37 16.09
CA ALA A 299 -13.52 -0.06 14.96
C ALA A 299 -13.64 1.44 14.58
N PRO A 300 -12.52 2.16 14.40
CA PRO A 300 -12.53 3.51 13.87
C PRO A 300 -13.27 3.59 12.52
N HIS A 301 -13.92 4.72 12.25
CA HIS A 301 -14.63 4.94 10.98
C HIS A 301 -13.72 4.74 9.75
N THR A 302 -12.43 5.01 9.88
CA THR A 302 -11.40 4.78 8.84
C THR A 302 -11.36 3.34 8.36
N VAL A 303 -11.61 2.36 9.24
CA VAL A 303 -11.69 0.93 8.89
C VAL A 303 -12.84 0.70 7.92
N SER A 304 -14.02 1.27 8.24
CA SER A 304 -15.22 1.12 7.42
C SER A 304 -15.06 1.77 6.04
N VAL A 305 -14.31 2.87 5.95
CA VAL A 305 -14.05 3.56 4.67
C VAL A 305 -12.99 2.85 3.83
N LEU A 306 -11.90 2.38 4.44
CA LEU A 306 -10.81 1.72 3.72
C LEU A 306 -11.19 0.33 3.18
N PHE A 307 -12.07 -0.35 3.91
CA PHE A 307 -12.53 -1.72 3.62
C PHE A 307 -14.02 -1.78 3.30
N ASP A 308 -14.61 -0.70 2.79
CA ASP A 308 -16.01 -0.64 2.39
C ASP A 308 -16.39 -1.82 1.48
N PRO A 309 -17.21 -2.78 1.96
CA PRO A 309 -17.62 -3.94 1.18
C PRO A 309 -18.33 -3.57 -0.11
N SER A 310 -19.13 -2.51 -0.09
CA SER A 310 -19.90 -2.06 -1.25
C SER A 310 -19.00 -1.55 -2.37
N HIS A 311 -17.87 -0.94 -2.01
CA HIS A 311 -16.86 -0.48 -2.96
C HIS A 311 -16.14 -1.67 -3.63
N ILE A 312 -15.80 -2.71 -2.84
CA ILE A 312 -15.20 -3.94 -3.36
C ILE A 312 -16.18 -4.67 -4.30
N GLN A 313 -17.45 -4.76 -3.92
CA GLN A 313 -18.50 -5.36 -4.75
C GLN A 313 -18.67 -4.59 -6.07
N SER A 314 -18.67 -3.25 -6.01
CA SER A 314 -18.77 -2.40 -7.21
C SER A 314 -17.61 -2.64 -8.17
N PHE A 315 -16.40 -2.81 -7.65
CA PHE A 315 -15.25 -3.19 -8.46
C PHE A 315 -15.42 -4.57 -9.10
N ALA A 316 -15.85 -5.59 -8.34
CA ALA A 316 -16.11 -6.93 -8.86
C ALA A 316 -17.19 -6.92 -9.96
N ASP A 317 -18.24 -6.11 -9.80
CA ASP A 317 -19.29 -5.94 -10.81
C ASP A 317 -18.77 -5.29 -12.10
N SER A 318 -17.74 -4.44 -12.02
CA SER A 318 -17.08 -3.91 -13.21
C SER A 318 -16.39 -5.01 -14.03
N LEU A 319 -15.71 -5.97 -13.35
CA LEU A 319 -15.08 -7.13 -14.00
C LEU A 319 -16.12 -8.05 -14.64
N LYS A 320 -17.24 -8.32 -13.95
CA LYS A 320 -18.35 -9.15 -14.47
C LYS A 320 -18.92 -8.61 -15.77
N LYS A 321 -19.04 -7.29 -15.92
CA LYS A 321 -19.54 -6.67 -17.15
C LYS A 321 -18.66 -7.03 -18.35
N THR A 322 -17.34 -7.10 -18.16
CA THR A 322 -16.39 -7.51 -19.21
C THR A 322 -16.52 -9.01 -19.52
N LEU A 323 -16.56 -9.85 -18.49
CA LEU A 323 -16.76 -11.30 -18.65
C LEU A 323 -18.04 -11.62 -19.42
N ALA A 324 -19.15 -10.97 -19.07
CA ALA A 324 -20.45 -11.13 -19.72
C ALA A 324 -20.46 -10.69 -21.19
N LYS A 325 -19.61 -9.73 -21.59
CA LYS A 325 -19.47 -9.34 -23.00
C LYS A 325 -18.68 -10.36 -23.82
N LYS A 326 -17.71 -11.06 -23.22
CA LYS A 326 -16.83 -12.02 -23.92
C LYS A 326 -17.42 -13.42 -24.05
N LYS A 327 -18.14 -13.93 -23.03
CA LYS A 327 -18.75 -15.29 -23.08
C LYS A 327 -19.69 -15.52 -24.28
N PRO A 328 -20.60 -14.60 -24.66
CA PRO A 328 -21.46 -14.77 -25.82
C PRO A 328 -20.71 -14.78 -27.16
N CYS A 329 -19.57 -14.08 -27.26
CA CYS A 329 -18.75 -14.05 -28.47
C CYS A 329 -18.05 -15.40 -28.72
N LEU A 330 -17.65 -16.11 -27.67
CA LEU A 330 -17.08 -17.47 -27.79
C LEU A 330 -18.07 -18.50 -28.32
N ILE A 331 -19.34 -18.40 -27.88
CA ILE A 331 -20.40 -19.32 -28.34
C ILE A 331 -20.68 -19.10 -29.84
N LYS A 332 -20.59 -17.87 -30.32
CA LYS A 332 -20.77 -17.54 -31.75
C LYS A 332 -19.59 -17.93 -32.64
N ASN A 333 -18.36 -17.94 -32.12
CA ASN A 333 -17.16 -18.31 -32.87
C ASN A 333 -16.89 -19.84 -32.90
N ARG A 334 -17.61 -20.62 -32.10
CA ARG A 334 -17.54 -22.09 -32.07
C ARG A 334 -18.67 -22.79 -32.84
N ALA A 335 -19.60 -22.03 -33.41
CA ALA A 335 -20.72 -22.51 -34.22
C ALA A 335 -20.43 -22.31 -35.72
#